data_AF-A0A9D6IHN5-F1
#
_entry.id   AF-A0A9D6IHN5-F1
#
_cell.length_a   1.000
_cell.length_b   1.000
_cell.length_c   1.000
_cell.angle_alpha   90.00
_cell.angle_beta   90.00
_cell.angle_gamma   90.00
#
_symmetry.space_group_name_H-M   'P 1'
#
loop_
_entity.id
_entity.type
_entity.pdbx_description
1 polymer ?
#
loop_
_entity_poly.entity_id
_entity_poly.type
_entity_poly.pdbx_seq_one_letter_code
_entity_poly.pdbx_strand_id
1 'polypeptide(L)'
;RAAGREVPEGEVPTSINFRFLIHRWHTGEELTRDFKIYRTFGIFSPNEEVFFPGDRRNCSKCHVGTSYQLPLPATNANTVAPREFFSPLGPAASACLGCHDSEATAAHAFLQTAVFPSGKSAESCATCHGEGADFAVSRVHAR
;
A
#
# COMPACT_ATOMS: atom_id res chain seq x y z
N ARG A 1 9.27 -32.64 -0.88
CA ARG A 1 9.21 -31.32 -1.55
C ARG A 1 10.30 -30.48 -0.92
N ALA A 2 11.37 -30.16 -1.66
CA ALA A 2 12.44 -29.34 -1.11
C ALA A 2 11.87 -27.95 -0.82
N ALA A 3 11.83 -27.58 0.45
CA ALA A 3 11.47 -26.25 0.88
C ALA A 3 12.71 -25.35 0.69
N GLY A 4 12.50 -24.19 0.08
CA GLY A 4 13.47 -23.11 0.00
C GLY A 4 14.35 -23.11 -1.24
N ARG A 5 14.49 -21.91 -1.81
CA ARG A 5 15.58 -21.45 -2.71
C ARG A 5 15.35 -21.49 -4.23
N GLU A 6 14.14 -21.22 -4.69
CA GLU A 6 13.89 -20.80 -6.08
C GLU A 6 13.69 -19.28 -6.20
N VAL A 7 14.32 -18.48 -5.32
CA VAL A 7 14.40 -17.03 -5.53
C VAL A 7 15.67 -16.79 -6.35
N PRO A 8 15.58 -16.32 -7.61
CA PRO A 8 16.76 -16.00 -8.40
C PRO A 8 17.67 -15.01 -7.65
N GLU A 9 18.97 -15.15 -7.83
CA GLU A 9 19.91 -14.17 -7.28
C GLU A 9 19.66 -12.80 -7.93
N GLY A 10 19.65 -11.74 -7.11
CA GLY A 10 19.33 -10.38 -7.57
C GLY A 10 17.84 -10.04 -7.61
N GLU A 11 16.96 -10.96 -7.23
CA GLU A 11 15.53 -10.68 -7.14
C GLU A 11 15.25 -9.59 -6.08
N VAL A 12 14.59 -8.51 -6.49
CA VAL A 12 14.28 -7.39 -5.59
C VAL A 12 13.26 -7.85 -4.54
N PRO A 13 13.47 -7.63 -3.23
CA PRO A 13 12.52 -8.09 -2.23
C PRO A 13 11.20 -7.32 -2.31
N THR A 14 10.09 -8.03 -2.10
CA THR A 14 8.77 -7.41 -1.94
C THR A 14 8.58 -6.93 -0.50
N SER A 15 7.96 -5.77 -0.31
CA SER A 15 7.68 -5.29 1.05
C SER A 15 6.66 -6.17 1.77
N ILE A 16 6.96 -6.53 3.01
CA ILE A 16 6.03 -7.24 3.93
C ILE A 16 5.48 -6.33 5.03
N ASN A 17 5.58 -5.00 4.86
CA ASN A 17 4.95 -4.06 5.78
C ASN A 17 3.43 -4.32 5.82
N PHE A 18 2.86 -4.48 7.01
CA PHE A 18 1.53 -5.05 7.18
C PHE A 18 0.42 -4.29 6.44
N ARG A 19 0.36 -2.95 6.57
CA ARG A 19 -0.67 -2.15 5.88
C ARG A 19 -0.55 -2.24 4.35
N PHE A 20 0.69 -2.22 3.82
CA PHE A 20 0.94 -2.31 2.39
C PHE A 20 0.58 -3.71 1.86
N LEU A 21 1.09 -4.75 2.54
CA LEU A 21 0.89 -6.15 2.17
C LEU A 21 -0.60 -6.54 2.20
N ILE A 22 -1.33 -6.21 3.27
CA ILE A 22 -2.73 -6.63 3.42
C ILE A 22 -3.62 -5.97 2.37
N HIS A 23 -3.42 -4.67 2.08
CA HIS A 23 -4.15 -4.00 1.01
C HIS A 23 -3.83 -4.61 -0.37
N ARG A 24 -2.56 -4.88 -0.66
CA ARG A 24 -2.14 -5.47 -1.94
C ARG A 24 -2.65 -6.89 -2.12
N TRP A 25 -2.57 -7.70 -1.06
CA TRP A 25 -3.11 -9.05 -1.03
C TRP A 25 -4.60 -9.07 -1.38
N HIS A 26 -5.41 -8.21 -0.74
CA HIS A 26 -6.86 -8.18 -0.97
C HIS A 26 -7.28 -7.40 -2.23
N THR A 27 -6.35 -6.66 -2.85
CA THR A 27 -6.57 -6.20 -4.23
C THR A 27 -6.36 -7.35 -5.20
N GLY A 28 -5.38 -8.22 -4.93
CA GLY A 28 -5.26 -9.54 -5.56
C GLY A 28 -5.18 -9.44 -7.09
N GLU A 29 -6.06 -10.15 -7.77
CA GLU A 29 -6.14 -10.14 -9.24
C GLU A 29 -6.39 -8.75 -9.85
N GLU A 30 -7.01 -7.80 -9.13
CA GLU A 30 -7.35 -6.48 -9.68
C GLU A 30 -6.16 -5.51 -9.65
N LEU A 31 -5.00 -5.96 -9.16
CA LEU A 31 -3.77 -5.19 -9.24
C LEU A 31 -3.33 -5.03 -10.70
N THR A 32 -2.91 -3.82 -11.06
CA THR A 32 -2.45 -3.52 -12.42
C THR A 32 -0.98 -3.89 -12.65
N ARG A 33 -0.24 -4.15 -11.57
CA ARG A 33 1.17 -4.57 -11.59
C ARG A 33 1.36 -5.91 -10.89
N ASP A 34 2.41 -6.61 -11.29
CA ASP A 34 2.85 -7.87 -10.67
C ASP A 34 3.12 -7.69 -9.17
N PHE A 35 2.65 -8.64 -8.37
CA PHE A 35 2.91 -8.75 -6.94
C PHE A 35 3.29 -10.19 -6.62
N LYS A 36 4.55 -10.40 -6.25
CA LYS A 36 5.06 -11.73 -5.90
C LYS A 36 5.61 -11.74 -4.50
N ILE A 37 5.21 -12.75 -3.73
CA ILE A 37 5.71 -13.01 -2.39
C ILE A 37 6.58 -14.25 -2.44
N TYR A 38 7.86 -14.05 -2.19
CA TYR A 38 8.87 -15.11 -2.15
C TYR A 38 8.88 -15.70 -0.74
N ARG A 39 8.54 -16.98 -0.61
CA ARG A 39 8.43 -17.69 0.67
C ARG A 39 9.22 -19.00 0.64
N THR A 40 9.35 -19.64 1.80
CA THR A 40 10.01 -20.95 1.93
C THR A 40 9.36 -22.03 1.05
N PHE A 41 8.08 -21.90 0.73
CA PHE A 41 7.32 -22.84 -0.11
C PHE A 41 7.11 -22.33 -1.56
N GLY A 42 8.09 -21.61 -2.11
CA GLY A 42 8.06 -21.12 -3.49
C GLY A 42 7.57 -19.68 -3.62
N ILE A 43 7.09 -19.32 -4.81
CA ILE A 43 6.57 -17.99 -5.12
C ILE A 43 5.05 -18.04 -5.02
N PHE A 44 4.44 -16.98 -4.48
CA PHE A 44 3.01 -16.78 -4.46
C PHE A 44 2.66 -15.49 -5.19
N SER A 45 1.67 -15.57 -6.07
CA SER A 45 1.18 -14.43 -6.83
C SER A 45 -0.27 -14.14 -6.42
N PRO A 46 -0.53 -13.15 -5.55
CA PRO A 46 -1.90 -12.74 -5.25
C PRO A 46 -2.68 -12.30 -6.49
N ASN A 47 -2.00 -11.80 -7.54
CA ASN A 47 -2.62 -11.50 -8.83
C ASN A 47 -3.31 -12.71 -9.48
N GLU A 48 -2.86 -13.93 -9.18
CA GLU A 48 -3.36 -15.16 -9.81
C GLU A 48 -4.23 -15.99 -8.86
N GLU A 49 -3.99 -15.87 -7.55
CA GLU A 49 -4.58 -16.76 -6.55
C GLU A 49 -5.61 -16.09 -5.63
N VAL A 50 -5.65 -14.75 -5.56
CA VAL A 50 -6.51 -14.05 -4.59
C VAL A 50 -7.64 -13.28 -5.27
N PHE A 51 -8.86 -13.75 -5.00
CA PHE A 51 -10.12 -13.15 -5.42
C PHE A 51 -10.87 -12.67 -4.18
N PHE A 52 -10.93 -11.36 -3.96
CA PHE A 52 -11.58 -10.84 -2.76
C PHE A 52 -13.11 -10.99 -2.88
N PRO A 53 -13.79 -11.66 -1.93
CA PRO A 53 -15.19 -12.07 -2.10
C PRO A 53 -16.22 -10.94 -1.93
N GLY A 54 -15.80 -9.68 -1.86
CA GLY A 54 -16.71 -8.55 -1.69
C GLY A 54 -16.10 -7.25 -2.18
N ASP A 55 -16.72 -6.13 -1.82
CA ASP A 55 -16.19 -4.82 -2.19
C ASP A 55 -15.04 -4.42 -1.25
N ARG A 56 -13.79 -4.42 -1.75
CA ARG A 56 -12.61 -3.97 -0.97
C ARG A 56 -12.62 -2.48 -0.64
N ARG A 57 -13.46 -1.70 -1.31
CA ARG A 57 -13.68 -0.28 -1.02
C ARG A 57 -14.54 -0.11 0.25
N ASN A 58 -15.19 -1.18 0.73
CA ASN A 58 -15.82 -1.20 2.04
C ASN A 58 -14.76 -1.40 3.15
N CYS A 59 -14.17 -0.29 3.59
CA CYS A 59 -13.09 -0.28 4.59
C CYS A 59 -13.49 -0.93 5.92
N SER A 60 -14.78 -0.90 6.30
CA SER A 60 -15.26 -1.43 7.57
C SER A 60 -15.24 -2.96 7.65
N LYS A 61 -14.93 -3.66 6.55
CA LYS A 61 -14.63 -5.10 6.58
C LYS A 61 -13.40 -5.44 7.42
N CYS A 62 -12.46 -4.50 7.57
CA CYS A 62 -11.22 -4.71 8.33
C CYS A 62 -10.93 -3.58 9.33
N HIS A 63 -11.20 -2.33 8.97
CA HIS A 63 -10.95 -1.18 9.83
C HIS A 63 -12.08 -0.99 10.85
N VAL A 64 -11.71 -0.89 12.12
CA VAL A 64 -12.64 -0.61 13.22
C VAL A 64 -12.80 0.91 13.37
N GLY A 65 -14.05 1.38 13.51
CA GLY A 65 -14.37 2.80 13.69
C GLY A 65 -13.83 3.66 12.55
N THR A 66 -13.03 4.67 12.89
CA THR A 66 -12.43 5.63 11.96
C THR A 66 -10.96 5.33 11.65
N SER A 67 -10.48 4.11 11.93
CA SER A 67 -9.05 3.76 11.77
C SER A 67 -8.51 3.77 10.34
N TYR A 68 -9.35 4.05 9.33
CA TYR A 68 -8.96 4.28 7.94
C TYR A 68 -8.81 5.77 7.57
N GLN A 69 -9.17 6.68 8.48
CA GLN A 69 -9.13 8.14 8.22
C GLN A 69 -7.70 8.70 8.31
N LEU A 70 -7.48 9.80 7.61
CA LEU A 70 -6.25 10.60 7.69
C LEU A 70 -6.47 11.82 8.60
N PRO A 71 -5.41 12.34 9.24
CA PRO A 71 -4.00 11.91 9.14
C PRO A 71 -3.69 10.65 9.96
N LEU A 72 -2.72 9.85 9.49
CA LEU A 72 -2.20 8.73 10.27
C LEU A 72 -1.30 9.22 11.42
N PRO A 73 -1.15 8.44 12.50
CA PRO A 73 -0.21 8.75 13.57
C PRO A 73 1.21 8.96 13.03
N ALA A 74 1.86 10.06 13.46
CA ALA A 74 3.23 10.39 13.05
C ALA A 74 4.28 9.38 13.54
N THR A 75 3.91 8.48 14.45
CA THR A 75 4.74 7.37 14.94
C THR A 75 4.83 6.20 13.97
N ASN A 76 3.99 6.17 12.93
CA ASN A 76 4.03 5.10 11.94
C ASN A 76 5.33 5.15 11.13
N ALA A 77 6.06 4.04 11.11
CA ALA A 77 7.28 3.92 10.32
C ALA A 77 6.98 3.91 8.82
N ASN A 78 7.90 4.48 8.03
CA ASN A 78 7.89 4.38 6.58
C ASN A 78 7.97 2.92 6.12
N THR A 79 7.47 2.67 4.90
CA THR A 79 7.54 1.35 4.27
C THR A 79 8.71 1.31 3.28
N VAL A 80 9.65 0.40 3.50
CA VAL A 80 10.68 0.06 2.51
C VAL A 80 10.03 -0.86 1.46
N ALA A 81 9.90 -0.37 0.22
CA ALA A 81 9.22 -1.08 -0.87
C ALA A 81 9.99 -0.93 -2.19
N PRO A 82 11.10 -1.66 -2.37
CA PRO A 82 12.03 -1.43 -3.48
C PRO A 82 11.50 -1.87 -4.85
N ARG A 83 10.32 -2.51 -4.92
CA ARG A 83 9.59 -2.81 -6.17
C ARG A 83 8.61 -1.72 -6.61
N GLU A 84 8.36 -0.75 -5.74
CA GLU A 84 7.49 0.39 -6.05
C GLU A 84 8.27 1.48 -6.78
N PHE A 85 7.56 2.42 -7.40
CA PHE A 85 8.17 3.48 -8.20
C PHE A 85 9.07 4.42 -7.37
N PHE A 86 8.89 4.48 -6.06
CA PHE A 86 9.81 5.13 -5.13
C PHE A 86 9.81 4.39 -3.79
N SER A 87 10.93 4.51 -3.06
CA SER A 87 11.09 3.94 -1.73
C SER A 87 12.08 4.80 -0.94
N PRO A 88 11.85 5.05 0.36
CA PRO A 88 10.73 4.55 1.16
C PRO A 88 9.41 5.29 0.88
N LEU A 89 8.29 4.58 1.06
CA LEU A 89 6.95 5.16 1.05
C LEU A 89 6.59 5.68 2.44
N GLY A 90 5.97 6.85 2.53
CA GLY A 90 5.39 7.34 3.78
C GLY A 90 4.21 6.47 4.25
N PRO A 91 3.75 6.62 5.51
CA PRO A 91 2.65 5.82 6.06
C PRO A 91 1.35 5.90 5.26
N ALA A 92 0.95 7.10 4.83
CA ALA A 92 -0.27 7.28 4.04
C ALA A 92 -0.08 6.78 2.61
N ALA A 93 1.03 7.13 1.96
CA ALA A 93 1.34 6.68 0.60
C ALA A 93 1.34 5.14 0.51
N SER A 94 1.98 4.45 1.46
CA SER A 94 1.98 2.98 1.49
C SER A 94 0.63 2.35 1.81
N ALA A 95 -0.28 3.04 2.52
CA ALA A 95 -1.64 2.54 2.70
C ALA A 95 -2.42 2.61 1.38
N CYS A 96 -2.35 3.75 0.67
CA CYS A 96 -3.11 3.97 -0.56
C CYS A 96 -2.56 3.17 -1.75
N LEU A 97 -1.24 3.18 -1.94
CA LEU A 97 -0.55 2.46 -3.02
C LEU A 97 -0.59 0.94 -2.86
N GLY A 98 -1.02 0.44 -1.69
CA GLY A 98 -1.32 -0.98 -1.51
C GLY A 98 -2.40 -1.48 -2.47
N CYS A 99 -3.44 -0.66 -2.74
CA CYS A 99 -4.47 -1.00 -3.71
C CYS A 99 -4.33 -0.21 -5.03
N HIS A 100 -3.95 1.07 -4.95
CA HIS A 100 -3.86 1.96 -6.11
C HIS A 100 -2.44 1.94 -6.69
N ASP A 101 -2.15 0.94 -7.51
CA ASP A 101 -0.78 0.62 -7.92
C ASP A 101 -0.35 1.21 -9.28
N SER A 102 -1.12 2.13 -9.85
CA SER A 102 -0.73 2.78 -11.12
C SER A 102 0.47 3.73 -10.95
N GLU A 103 1.25 3.91 -12.02
CA GLU A 103 2.36 4.89 -12.05
C GLU A 103 1.89 6.32 -11.78
N ALA A 104 0.74 6.71 -12.34
CA ALA A 104 0.16 8.02 -12.13
C ALA A 104 -0.21 8.26 -10.65
N THR A 105 -0.74 7.24 -9.97
CA THR A 105 -1.01 7.31 -8.54
C THR A 105 0.28 7.43 -7.73
N ALA A 106 1.31 6.66 -8.09
CA ALA A 106 2.61 6.73 -7.42
C ALA A 106 3.26 8.11 -7.57
N ALA A 107 3.22 8.70 -8.76
CA ALA A 107 3.69 10.06 -9.01
C ALA A 107 2.90 11.09 -8.19
N HIS A 108 1.57 10.97 -8.12
CA HIS A 108 0.74 11.82 -7.26
C HIS A 108 1.17 11.71 -5.79
N ALA A 109 1.31 10.50 -5.25
CA ALA A 109 1.73 10.27 -3.87
C ALA A 109 3.14 10.83 -3.59
N PHE A 110 4.07 10.67 -4.54
CA PHE A 110 5.41 11.22 -4.45
C PHE A 110 5.40 12.76 -4.35
N LEU A 111 4.59 13.43 -5.20
CA LEU A 111 4.45 14.89 -5.17
C LEU A 111 3.76 15.40 -3.89
N GLN A 112 2.99 14.56 -3.21
CA GLN A 112 2.39 14.87 -1.90
C GLN A 112 3.29 14.49 -0.71
N THR A 113 4.58 14.24 -0.95
CA THR A 113 5.57 13.95 0.07
C THR A 113 6.66 15.02 0.06
N ALA A 114 6.87 15.68 1.21
CA ALA A 114 7.90 16.69 1.38
C ALA A 114 8.98 16.23 2.36
N VAL A 115 10.24 16.48 2.03
CA VAL A 115 11.36 16.37 2.97
C VAL A 115 11.83 17.77 3.32
N PHE A 116 11.65 18.17 4.58
CA PHE A 116 12.04 19.50 5.06
C PHE A 116 13.54 19.58 5.33
N PRO A 117 14.13 20.79 5.42
CA PRO A 117 15.56 20.97 5.71
C PRO A 117 16.06 20.31 7.01
N SER A 118 15.16 20.04 7.95
CA SER A 118 15.46 19.30 9.18
C SER A 118 15.64 17.79 8.97
N GLY A 119 15.48 17.29 7.75
CA GLY A 119 15.43 15.86 7.43
C GLY A 119 14.09 15.19 7.76
N LYS A 120 13.13 15.94 8.34
CA LYS A 120 11.77 15.44 8.60
C LYS A 120 11.02 15.26 7.28
N SER A 121 10.50 14.05 7.06
CA SER A 121 9.54 13.78 5.97
C SER A 121 8.10 14.00 6.47
N ALA A 122 7.24 14.51 5.59
CA ALA A 122 5.81 14.70 5.85
C ALA A 122 4.99 14.46 4.58
N GLU A 123 3.75 14.01 4.78
CA GLU A 123 2.78 13.77 3.71
C GLU A 123 1.63 14.79 3.80
N SER A 124 1.24 15.38 2.67
CA SER A 124 0.13 16.33 2.59
C SER A 124 -1.22 15.67 2.26
N CYS A 125 -1.30 14.34 2.25
CA CYS A 125 -2.48 13.57 1.82
C CYS A 125 -3.77 13.99 2.53
N ALA A 126 -3.71 14.27 3.84
CA ALA A 126 -4.86 14.63 4.65
C ALA A 126 -5.53 15.95 4.21
N THR A 127 -4.83 16.80 3.46
CA THR A 127 -5.38 18.07 2.93
C THR A 127 -6.57 17.81 2.01
N CYS A 128 -6.50 16.74 1.21
CA CYS A 128 -7.54 16.37 0.24
C CYS A 128 -8.30 15.10 0.64
N HIS A 129 -7.63 14.16 1.29
CA HIS A 129 -8.16 12.84 1.65
C HIS A 129 -8.52 12.69 3.13
N GLY A 130 -8.30 13.72 3.96
CA GLY A 130 -8.77 13.75 5.35
C GLY A 130 -10.29 13.83 5.45
N GLU A 131 -10.85 13.40 6.59
CA GLU A 131 -12.30 13.48 6.82
C GLU A 131 -12.80 14.94 6.68
N GLY A 132 -13.94 15.14 6.00
CA GLY A 132 -14.48 16.46 5.71
C GLY A 132 -13.87 17.21 4.51
N ALA A 133 -12.79 16.71 3.91
CA ALA A 133 -12.24 17.27 2.67
C ALA A 133 -13.00 16.82 1.42
N ASP A 134 -12.78 17.49 0.29
CA ASP A 134 -13.47 17.23 -0.98
C ASP A 134 -13.30 15.79 -1.48
N PHE A 135 -12.15 15.17 -1.21
CA PHE A 135 -11.80 13.81 -1.63
C PHE A 135 -11.53 12.89 -0.43
N ALA A 136 -12.19 13.15 0.71
CA ALA A 136 -12.11 12.34 1.91
C ALA A 136 -12.24 10.84 1.61
N VAL A 137 -11.44 9.99 2.28
CA VAL A 137 -11.47 8.52 2.08
C VAL A 137 -12.90 7.97 2.20
N SER A 138 -13.63 8.41 3.23
CA SER A 138 -15.04 8.02 3.49
C SER A 138 -15.98 8.41 2.35
N ARG A 139 -15.68 9.49 1.63
CA ARG A 139 -16.51 10.02 0.54
C ARG A 139 -16.22 9.29 -0.77
N VAL A 140 -14.96 9.17 -1.15
CA VAL A 140 -14.58 8.59 -2.45
C VAL A 140 -14.69 7.06 -2.45
N HIS A 141 -14.70 6.43 -1.27
CA HIS A 141 -14.96 5.01 -1.09
C HIS A 141 -16.35 4.70 -0.50
N ALA A 142 -17.27 5.67 -0.42
CA ALA A 142 -18.59 5.47 0.18
C ALA A 142 -19.33 4.25 -0.42
N ARG A 143 -19.78 3.32 0.43
CA ARG A 143 -20.56 2.13 0.08
C ARG A 143 -21.78 2.00 0.97
#